data_AF-A0A960E739-F1
#
_entry.id   AF-A0A960E739-F1
#
_cell.length_a   1.000
_cell.length_b   1.000
_cell.length_c   1.000
_cell.angle_alpha   90.00
_cell.angle_beta   90.00
_cell.angle_gamma   90.00
#
_symmetry.space_group_name_H-M   'P 1'
#
loop_
_entity.id
_entity.type
_entity.pdbx_description
1 polymer ?
#
loop_
_entity_poly.entity_id
_entity_poly.type
_entity_poly.pdbx_seq_one_letter_code
_entity_poly.pdbx_strand_id
1 'polypeptide(L)' 'MAYDRDLAARVRDAPASEPDLDERAMFGGLAFLLAGNMAVVARARELPPKG' A
#
# COMPACT_ATOMS: atom_id res chain seq x y z
N MET A 1 -9.12 -6.37 4.25
CA MET A 1 -9.40 -5.38 3.19
C MET A 1 -8.87 -5.91 1.87
N ALA A 2 -9.58 -5.65 0.77
CA ALA A 2 -9.02 -5.83 -0.56
C ALA A 2 -8.03 -4.70 -0.87
N TYR A 3 -6.91 -5.03 -1.49
CA TYR A 3 -5.93 -4.08 -2.00
C TYR A 3 -5.29 -4.65 -3.26
N ASP A 4 -4.72 -3.78 -4.11
CA ASP A 4 -3.96 -4.20 -5.28
C ASP A 4 -2.60 -4.78 -4.82
N ARG A 5 -2.45 -6.11 -4.95
CA ARG A 5 -1.27 -6.84 -4.51
C ARG A 5 -0.04 -6.55 -5.35
N ASP A 6 -0.21 -6.31 -6.65
CA ASP A 6 0.89 -6.00 -7.56
C ASP A 6 1.42 -4.58 -7.29
N LEU A 7 0.52 -3.64 -6.99
CA LEU A 7 0.91 -2.33 -6.50
C LEU A 7 1.66 -2.44 -5.17
N ALA A 8 1.14 -3.21 -4.21
CA ALA A 8 1.79 -3.42 -2.92
C ALA A 8 3.20 -4.04 -3.08
N ALA A 9 3.37 -5.01 -3.98
CA ALA A 9 4.67 -5.62 -4.26
C ALA A 9 5.69 -4.60 -4.78
N ARG A 10 5.28 -3.72 -5.71
CA ARG A 10 6.15 -2.64 -6.21
C ARG A 10 6.52 -1.63 -5.14
N VAL A 11 5.60 -1.32 -4.22
CA VAL A 11 5.89 -0.41 -3.10
C VAL A 11 6.87 -1.04 -2.11
N ARG A 12 6.84 -2.36 -1.89
CA ARG A 12 7.83 -3.06 -1.05
C ARG A 12 9.25 -3.05 -1.64
N ASP A 13 9.34 -3.11 -2.96
CA ASP A 13 10.62 -3.15 -3.67
C ASP A 13 11.27 -1.77 -3.80
N ALA A 14 10.47 -0.70 -3.83
CA ALA A 14 10.96 0.66 -4.00
C ALA A 14 11.96 1.16 -2.91
N PRO A 15 11.72 0.94 -1.60
CA PRO A 15 12.62 1.40 -0.54
C PRO A 15 13.71 0.39 -0.23
N ALA A 16 14.31 -0.30 -1.23
CA ALA A 16 15.26 -1.39 -1.06
C ALA A 16 16.47 -1.15 -0.10
N SER A 17 16.69 0.09 0.36
CA SER A 17 17.73 0.47 1.32
C SER A 17 17.21 1.03 2.66
N GLU A 18 15.89 1.21 2.84
CA GLU A 18 15.30 1.74 4.07
C GLU A 18 14.72 0.59 4.91
N PRO A 19 15.32 0.28 6.08
CA PRO A 19 14.89 -0.84 6.91
C PRO A 19 13.56 -0.62 7.65
N ASP A 20 13.08 0.63 7.71
CA ASP A 20 11.97 1.04 8.58
C ASP A 20 10.62 1.12 7.82
N LEU A 21 10.37 0.17 6.92
CA LEU A 21 9.08 0.06 6.21
C LEU A 21 8.10 -0.81 7.02
N ASP A 22 7.05 -0.18 7.52
CA ASP A 22 5.93 -0.81 8.22
C ASP A 22 4.68 -0.89 7.34
N GLU A 23 3.88 -1.95 7.52
CA GLU A 23 2.60 -2.15 6.83
C GLU A 23 1.42 -2.14 7.81
N ARG A 24 0.38 -1.36 7.51
CA ARG A 24 -0.82 -1.23 8.35
C ARG A 24 -2.11 -1.30 7.54
N ALA A 25 -3.10 -1.96 8.10
CA ALA A 25 -4.47 -1.96 7.60
C ALA A 25 -5.18 -0.64 7.90
N MET A 26 -5.19 0.32 6.97
CA MET A 26 -5.75 1.66 7.22
C MET A 26 -6.43 2.24 5.98
N PHE A 27 -7.40 3.14 6.21
CA PHE A 27 -8.17 3.82 5.16
C PHE A 27 -8.84 2.86 4.17
N GLY A 28 -9.10 1.62 4.58
CA GLY A 28 -9.61 0.51 3.76
C GLY A 28 -8.62 -0.05 2.72
N GLY A 29 -7.32 0.23 2.85
CA GLY A 29 -6.25 -0.32 2.03
C GLY A 29 -5.09 -0.83 2.88
N LEU A 30 -3.94 -1.02 2.24
CA LEU A 30 -2.67 -1.34 2.89
C LEU A 30 -1.78 -0.09 2.89
N ALA A 31 -1.63 0.51 4.06
CA ALA A 31 -0.77 1.68 4.27
C ALA A 31 0.67 1.24 4.50
N PHE A 32 1.59 1.99 3.90
CA PHE A 32 3.04 1.85 4.06
C PHE A 32 3.55 3.05 4.83
N LEU A 33 4.23 2.77 5.94
CA LEU A 33 4.81 3.78 6.81
C LEU A 33 6.33 3.64 6.72
N LEU A 34 7.03 4.76 6.57
CA LEU A 34 8.48 4.82 6.59
C LEU A 34 8.92 5.55 7.86
N ALA A 35 9.66 4.87 8.72
CA ALA A 35 10.08 5.38 10.03
C ALA A 35 8.89 5.98 10.83
N GLY A 36 7.75 5.27 10.82
CA GLY A 36 6.53 5.68 11.51
C GLY A 36 5.67 6.74 10.79
N ASN A 37 6.13 7.30 9.67
CA ASN A 37 5.39 8.30 8.89
C ASN A 37 4.69 7.66 7.69
N MET A 38 3.42 7.99 7.45
CA MET A 38 2.67 7.41 6.34
C MET A 38 3.15 7.98 5.00
N ALA A 39 3.63 7.10 4.12
CA ALA A 39 4.12 7.46 2.80
C ALA A 39 3.06 7.26 1.71
N VAL A 40 2.38 6.11 1.71
CA VAL A 40 1.40 5.75 0.68
C VAL A 40 0.40 4.71 1.17
N VAL A 41 -0.79 4.64 0.56
CA VAL A 41 -1.79 3.59 0.80
C VAL A 41 -2.15 2.90 -0.52
N ALA A 42 -1.89 1.60 -0.61
CA ALA A 42 -2.34 0.76 -1.72
C ALA A 42 -3.81 0.37 -1.53
N ARG A 43 -4.65 0.72 -2.50
CA ARG A 43 -6.10 0.46 -2.49
C ARG A 43 -6.44 -0.64 -3.50
N ALA A 44 -7.61 -1.25 -3.33
CA ALA A 44 -8.13 -2.13 -4.36
C ALA A 44 -8.38 -1.32 -5.63
N ARG A 45 -8.21 -1.95 -6.79
CA ARG A 45 -8.67 -1.35 -8.04
C ARG A 45 -10.17 -1.16 -7.95
N GLU A 46 -10.62 0.06 -8.21
CA GLU A 46 -12.03 0.31 -8.41
C GLU A 46 -12.44 -0.40 -9.70
N LEU A 47 -13.40 -1.30 -9.58
CA LEU A 47 -14.04 -1.87 -10.76
C LEU A 47 -14.87 -0.74 -11.38
N PRO A 48 -14.83 -0.57 -12.72
CA PRO A 48 -15.69 0.42 -13.36
C PRO A 48 -17.15 0.15 -12.98
N PRO A 49 -17.97 1.20 -12.82
CA PRO A 49 -19.36 1.04 -12.48
C PRO A 49 -20.01 0.09 -13.49
N LYS A 50 -20.76 -0.89 -12.99
CA LYS A 50 -21.59 -1.73 -13.85
C LYS A 50 -22.72 -0.85 -14.37
N GLY A 51 -22.67 -0.55 -15.67
CA GLY A 51 -23.79 0.05 -16.41
C GLY A 51 -24.96 -0.92 -16.54
#